data_AF-A0A7K9BV85-F1
#
_entry.id   AF-A0A7K9BV85-F1
#
_cell.length_a   1.000
_cell.length_b   1.000
_cell.length_c   1.000
_cell.angle_alpha   90.00
_cell.angle_beta   90.00
_cell.angle_gamma   90.00
#
_symmetry.space_group_name_H-M   'P 1'
#
loop_
_entity.id
_entity.type
_entity.pdbx_description
1 polymer ?
#
loop_
_entity_poly.entity_id
_entity_poly.type
_entity_poly.pdbx_seq_one_letter_code
_entity_poly.pdbx_strand_id
1 'polypeptide(L)'
;RAGAKFPIKWTAPEAINFGVFTIKSDVWSFGILLTEIITYGRIPYPGMTNPEVIRNLERGYRMPCPDMCPLELYNIILKCWRNKPEDRPTFEYLQSVLEDFYTATEKQYEPEPQH
;
A
#
# COMPACT_ATOMS: atom_id res chain seq x y z
N ARG A 1 -21.61 18.69 -16.73
CA ARG A 1 -20.31 18.05 -16.40
C ARG A 1 -20.62 16.86 -15.51
N ALA A 2 -20.45 15.63 -16.00
CA ALA A 2 -20.60 14.45 -15.14
C ALA A 2 -19.46 14.52 -14.10
N GLY A 3 -19.81 14.64 -12.81
CA GLY A 3 -18.83 14.62 -11.73
C GLY A 3 -18.01 13.32 -11.81
N ALA A 4 -16.70 13.41 -11.55
CA ALA A 4 -15.84 12.24 -11.53
C ALA A 4 -16.41 11.19 -10.57
N LYS A 5 -16.47 9.92 -11.00
CA LYS A 5 -16.89 8.81 -10.14
C LYS A 5 -15.90 8.68 -8.98
N PHE A 6 -16.43 8.55 -7.76
CA PHE A 6 -15.62 8.42 -6.56
C PHE A 6 -14.77 7.13 -6.59
N PRO A 7 -13.44 7.20 -6.39
CA PRO A 7 -12.53 6.07 -6.62
C PRO A 7 -12.48 5.10 -5.42
N ILE A 8 -13.60 4.43 -5.13
CA ILE A 8 -13.79 3.58 -3.93
C ILE A 8 -12.62 2.63 -3.67
N LYS A 9 -12.05 2.00 -4.69
CA LYS A 9 -10.98 1.00 -4.53
C LYS A 9 -9.63 1.58 -4.07
N TRP A 10 -9.43 2.89 -4.20
CA TRP A 10 -8.27 3.62 -3.71
C TRP A 10 -8.53 4.27 -2.36
N THR A 11 -9.79 4.47 -1.99
CA THR A 11 -10.16 5.24 -0.82
C THR A 11 -10.02 4.42 0.46
N ALA A 12 -9.46 5.03 1.50
CA ALA A 12 -9.36 4.42 2.83
C ALA A 12 -10.74 4.19 3.47
N PRO A 13 -10.92 3.16 4.33
CA PRO A 13 -12.22 2.84 4.93
C PRO A 13 -12.86 4.02 5.69
N GLU A 14 -12.08 4.80 6.43
CA GLU A 14 -12.58 5.97 7.16
C GLU A 14 -13.04 7.11 6.23
N ALA A 15 -12.40 7.25 5.07
CA ALA A 15 -12.77 8.22 4.05
C ALA A 15 -14.05 7.76 3.30
N ILE A 16 -14.23 6.46 3.08
CA ILE A 16 -15.46 5.89 2.51
C ILE A 16 -16.64 6.05 3.48
N ASN A 17 -16.45 5.63 4.74
CA ASN A 17 -17.56 5.48 5.70
C ASN A 17 -17.95 6.79 6.37
N PHE A 18 -16.98 7.68 6.61
CA PHE A 18 -17.18 8.89 7.41
C PHE A 18 -16.77 10.17 6.69
N GLY A 19 -16.27 10.10 5.45
CA GLY A 19 -15.78 11.26 4.72
C GLY A 19 -14.55 11.90 5.35
N VAL A 20 -13.78 11.16 6.15
CA VAL A 20 -12.57 11.65 6.83
C VAL A 20 -11.37 11.50 5.90
N PHE A 21 -10.95 12.61 5.28
CA PHE A 21 -9.78 12.67 4.42
C PHE A 21 -8.60 13.31 5.16
N THR A 22 -7.50 12.59 5.22
CA THR A 22 -6.28 13.02 5.91
C THR A 22 -5.05 12.53 5.15
N ILE A 23 -3.86 12.98 5.54
CA ILE A 23 -2.62 12.41 5.02
C ILE A 23 -2.53 10.89 5.23
N LYS A 24 -3.20 10.35 6.27
CA LYS A 24 -3.24 8.91 6.53
C LYS A 24 -4.18 8.17 5.57
N SER A 25 -5.24 8.80 5.06
CA SER A 25 -6.02 8.23 3.96
C SER A 25 -5.27 8.27 2.63
N ASP A 26 -4.38 9.25 2.44
CA ASP A 26 -3.48 9.28 1.28
C ASP A 26 -2.43 8.17 1.36
N VAL A 27 -1.90 7.86 2.55
CA VAL A 27 -1.01 6.71 2.76
C VAL A 27 -1.68 5.39 2.37
N TRP A 28 -2.98 5.22 2.67
CA TRP A 28 -3.73 4.06 2.19
C TRP A 28 -3.77 3.99 0.66
N SER A 29 -4.11 5.12 0.03
CA SER A 29 -4.17 5.26 -1.43
C SER A 29 -2.80 4.96 -2.06
N PHE A 30 -1.71 5.36 -1.41
CA PHE A 30 -0.35 5.05 -1.83
C PHE A 30 -0.06 3.54 -1.78
N GLY A 31 -0.56 2.82 -0.77
CA GLY A 31 -0.48 1.35 -0.75
C GLY A 31 -1.19 0.71 -1.96
N ILE A 32 -2.34 1.25 -2.37
CA ILE A 32 -3.03 0.80 -3.60
C ILE A 32 -2.20 1.13 -4.84
N LEU A 33 -1.65 2.34 -4.93
CA LEU A 33 -0.78 2.76 -6.03
C LEU A 33 0.45 1.85 -6.17
N LEU A 34 1.10 1.47 -5.08
CA LEU A 34 2.23 0.54 -5.11
C LEU A 34 1.83 -0.81 -5.73
N THR A 35 0.63 -1.32 -5.43
CA THR A 35 0.16 -2.54 -6.11
C THR A 35 -0.04 -2.35 -7.60
N GLU A 36 -0.55 -1.19 -8.03
CA GLU A 36 -0.71 -0.90 -9.45
C GLU A 36 0.64 -0.82 -10.16
N ILE A 37 1.64 -0.18 -9.56
CA ILE A 37 3.00 -0.10 -10.11
C ILE A 37 3.56 -1.51 -10.34
N ILE A 38 3.49 -2.38 -9.33
CA ILE A 38 4.05 -3.74 -9.40
C ILE A 38 3.27 -4.63 -10.38
N THR A 39 1.97 -4.38 -10.52
CA THR A 39 1.10 -5.16 -11.42
C THR A 39 0.93 -4.55 -12.80
N TYR A 40 1.70 -3.53 -13.15
CA TYR A 40 1.63 -2.82 -14.44
C TYR A 40 0.23 -2.24 -14.74
N GLY A 41 -0.40 -1.67 -13.72
CA GLY A 41 -1.69 -0.97 -13.83
C GLY A 41 -2.91 -1.91 -13.79
N ARG A 42 -2.79 -3.13 -13.25
CA ARG A 42 -3.98 -3.96 -13.01
C ARG A 42 -4.91 -3.25 -12.04
N ILE A 43 -6.21 -3.35 -12.30
CA ILE A 43 -7.21 -2.75 -11.43
C ILE A 43 -7.14 -3.34 -10.01
N PRO A 44 -7.17 -2.51 -8.95
CA PRO A 44 -7.23 -3.00 -7.58
C PRO A 44 -8.46 -3.89 -7.37
N TYR A 45 -8.33 -4.85 -6.47
CA TYR A 45 -9.37 -5.84 -6.12
C TYR A 45 -10.02 -6.42 -7.38
N PRO A 46 -9.25 -7.14 -8.22
CA PRO A 46 -9.75 -7.67 -9.49
C PRO A 46 -10.94 -8.61 -9.24
N GLY A 47 -11.97 -8.49 -10.07
CA GLY A 47 -13.21 -9.28 -9.94
C GLY A 47 -14.17 -8.80 -8.85
N MET A 48 -13.82 -7.80 -8.03
CA MET A 48 -14.72 -7.26 -6.99
C MET A 48 -15.37 -5.94 -7.44
N THR A 49 -16.66 -5.81 -7.16
CA THR A 49 -17.44 -4.56 -7.25
C THR A 49 -17.15 -3.64 -6.07
N ASN A 50 -17.47 -2.34 -6.19
CA ASN A 50 -17.24 -1.38 -5.10
C ASN A 50 -17.91 -1.80 -3.76
N PRO A 51 -19.19 -2.25 -3.72
CA PRO A 51 -19.78 -2.73 -2.46
C PRO A 51 -19.10 -3.97 -1.89
N GLU A 52 -18.59 -4.87 -2.74
CA GLU A 52 -17.84 -6.05 -2.27
C GLU A 52 -16.50 -5.66 -1.67
N VAL A 53 -15.79 -4.70 -2.26
CA VAL A 53 -14.54 -4.18 -1.69
C VAL A 53 -14.78 -3.63 -0.29
N ILE A 54 -15.81 -2.78 -0.10
CA ILE A 54 -16.15 -2.19 1.20
C ILE A 54 -16.40 -3.29 2.24
N ARG A 55 -17.30 -4.25 1.95
CA ARG A 55 -17.63 -5.34 2.88
C ARG A 55 -16.43 -6.23 3.23
N ASN A 56 -15.54 -6.48 2.26
CA ASN A 56 -14.36 -7.30 2.51
C ASN A 56 -13.33 -6.55 3.36
N LEU A 57 -13.13 -5.25 3.12
CA LEU A 57 -12.25 -4.41 3.93
C LEU A 57 -12.67 -4.35 5.40
N GLU A 58 -13.98 -4.25 5.66
CA GLU A 58 -14.57 -4.29 7.01
C GLU A 58 -14.31 -5.63 7.72
N ARG A 59 -14.23 -6.73 6.96
CA ARG A 59 -13.87 -8.07 7.48
C ARG A 59 -12.37 -8.28 7.64
N GLY A 60 -11.57 -7.25 7.37
CA GLY A 60 -10.11 -7.29 7.50
C GLY A 60 -9.39 -7.88 6.28
N TYR A 61 -10.09 -8.18 5.18
CA TYR A 61 -9.44 -8.64 3.95
C TYR A 61 -8.49 -7.57 3.40
N ARG A 62 -7.38 -8.02 2.83
CA ARG A 62 -6.43 -7.22 2.04
C ARG A 62 -6.06 -7.99 0.78
N MET A 63 -5.71 -7.28 -0.29
CA MET A 63 -5.24 -7.95 -1.51
C MET A 63 -4.01 -8.81 -1.19
N PRO A 64 -3.92 -10.03 -1.72
CA PRO A 64 -2.75 -10.88 -1.55
C PRO A 64 -1.51 -10.23 -2.17
N CYS A 65 -0.33 -10.74 -1.80
CA CYS A 65 0.92 -10.32 -2.43
C CYS A 65 0.84 -10.56 -3.95
N PRO A 66 1.07 -9.55 -4.80
CA PRO A 66 1.08 -9.74 -6.24
C PRO A 66 2.22 -10.68 -6.68
N ASP A 67 2.04 -11.34 -7.83
CA ASP A 67 3.11 -12.11 -8.45
C ASP A 67 4.34 -11.22 -8.67
N MET A 68 5.54 -11.76 -8.43
CA MET A 68 6.83 -11.06 -8.57
C MET A 68 7.03 -9.86 -7.62
N CYS A 69 6.13 -9.63 -6.66
CA CYS A 69 6.31 -8.60 -5.63
C CYS A 69 7.29 -9.09 -4.54
N PRO A 70 8.40 -8.37 -4.27
CA PRO A 70 9.24 -8.66 -3.12
C PRO A 70 8.45 -8.58 -1.81
N LEU A 71 8.69 -9.52 -0.89
CA LEU A 71 7.94 -9.61 0.36
C LEU A 71 8.09 -8.36 1.23
N GLU A 72 9.28 -7.75 1.20
CA GLU A 72 9.62 -6.51 1.88
C GLU A 72 8.73 -5.35 1.39
N LEU A 73 8.52 -5.25 0.07
CA LEU A 73 7.63 -4.25 -0.52
C LEU A 73 6.17 -4.53 -0.16
N TYR A 74 5.75 -5.79 -0.18
CA TYR A 74 4.39 -6.16 0.25
C TYR A 74 4.15 -5.85 1.74
N ASN A 75 5.15 -6.02 2.60
CA ASN A 75 5.06 -5.63 4.01
C ASN A 75 4.88 -4.12 4.18
N ILE A 76 5.51 -3.29 3.33
CA ILE A 76 5.28 -1.84 3.30
C ILE A 76 3.83 -1.55 2.88
N ILE A 77 3.33 -2.22 1.83
CA ILE A 77 1.94 -2.08 1.36
C ILE A 77 0.95 -2.44 2.48
N LEU A 78 1.17 -3.54 3.21
CA LEU A 78 0.34 -3.92 4.35
C LEU A 78 0.36 -2.90 5.49
N LYS A 79 1.50 -2.23 5.73
CA LYS A 79 1.58 -1.10 6.69
C LYS A 79 0.74 0.09 6.24
N CYS A 80 0.70 0.39 4.94
CA CYS A 80 -0.19 1.42 4.40
C CYS A 80 -1.67 1.10 4.62
N TRP A 81 -2.05 -0.18 4.65
CA TRP A 81 -3.43 -0.63 4.82
C TRP A 81 -3.80 -1.03 6.25
N ARG A 82 -3.12 -0.50 7.27
CA ARG A 82 -3.57 -0.65 8.67
C ARG A 82 -4.96 -0.03 8.84
N ASN A 83 -5.83 -0.72 9.59
CA ASN A 83 -7.20 -0.28 9.82
C ASN A 83 -7.24 1.09 10.50
N LYS A 84 -6.49 1.23 11.60
CA LYS A 84 -6.32 2.49 12.32
C LYS A 84 -5.43 3.43 11.51
N PRO A 85 -5.89 4.65 11.14
CA PRO A 85 -5.09 5.60 10.37
C PRO A 85 -3.76 5.96 11.03
N GLU A 86 -3.73 6.06 12.35
CA GLU A 86 -2.56 6.39 13.17
C GLU A 86 -1.46 5.32 13.12
N ASP A 87 -1.81 4.05 12.89
CA ASP A 87 -0.86 2.94 12.76
C ASP A 87 -0.19 2.88 11.38
N ARG A 88 -0.68 3.67 10.41
CA ARG A 88 -0.09 3.76 9.08
C ARG A 88 1.20 4.57 9.15
N PRO A 89 2.20 4.31 8.29
CA PRO A 89 3.46 5.07 8.30
C PRO A 89 3.26 6.54 7.91
N THR A 90 4.31 7.34 8.04
CA THR A 90 4.40 8.66 7.41
C THR A 90 4.96 8.51 6.00
N PHE A 91 4.71 9.49 5.12
CA PHE A 91 5.38 9.52 3.81
C PHE A 91 6.89 9.67 3.93
N GLU A 92 7.40 10.38 4.95
CA GLU A 92 8.83 10.45 5.25
C GLU A 92 9.44 9.07 5.49
N TYR A 93 8.78 8.22 6.29
CA TYR A 93 9.20 6.83 6.48
C TYR A 93 9.10 6.01 5.19
N LEU A 94 8.03 6.18 4.42
CA LEU A 94 7.86 5.45 3.15
C LEU A 94 8.94 5.84 2.14
N GLN A 95 9.28 7.12 2.05
CA GLN A 95 10.32 7.62 1.18
C GLN A 95 11.67 7.01 1.54
N SER A 96 12.10 7.10 2.81
CA SER A 96 13.41 6.59 3.22
C SER A 96 13.55 5.08 2.97
N VAL A 97 12.51 4.30 3.30
CA VAL A 97 12.54 2.85 3.07
C VAL A 97 12.57 2.49 1.57
N LEU A 98 11.90 3.26 0.72
CA LEU A 98 11.86 2.99 -0.72
C LEU A 98 13.14 3.47 -1.44
N GLU A 99 13.78 4.53 -0.97
CA GLU A 99 15.08 5.00 -1.49
C GLU A 99 16.19 3.97 -1.21
N ASP A 100 16.20 3.38 -0.01
CA ASP A 100 17.21 2.40 0.40
C ASP A 100 16.85 0.93 0.07
N PHE A 101 15.79 0.71 -0.70
CA PHE A 101 15.18 -0.62 -0.87
C PHE A 101 16.15 -1.68 -1.44
N TYR A 102 17.04 -1.29 -2.37
CA TYR A 102 18.03 -2.19 -2.96
C TYR A 102 19.35 -2.22 -2.17
N THR A 103 19.75 -1.10 -1.56
CA THR A 103 20.99 -1.00 -0.77
C THR A 103 20.93 -1.82 0.52
N ALA A 104 19.75 -1.99 1.11
CA ALA A 104 19.55 -2.80 2.32
C ALA A 104 19.45 -4.31 2.05
N THR A 105 19.25 -4.73 0.79
CA THR A 105 19.14 -6.16 0.41
C THR A 105 20.45 -6.74 -0.09
N GLU A 106 21.44 -5.90 -0.44
CA GLU A 106 22.81 -6.31 -0.66
C GLU A 106 23.55 -6.45 0.69
N LYS A 107 24.19 -7.61 0.92
CA LYS A 107 24.99 -7.85 2.13
C LYS A 107 26.09 -6.79 2.23
N GLN A 108 25.99 -5.89 3.21
CA GLN A 108 27.03 -4.91 3.48
C GLN A 108 28.27 -5.59 4.09
N TYR A 109 29.38 -5.53 3.33
CA TYR A 109 30.79 -5.84 3.62
C TYR A 109 31.16 -7.24 4.16
N GLU A 110 31.91 -7.99 3.36
CA GLU A 110 32.82 -9.04 3.86
C GLU A 110 34.06 -8.37 4.48
N PRO A 111 34.41 -8.65 5.75
CA PRO A 111 35.65 -8.13 6.33
C PRO A 111 36.85 -8.72 5.58
N GLU A 112 37.82 -7.86 5.22
CA GLU A 112 39.08 -8.28 4.59
C GLU A 112 39.77 -9.37 5.43
N PRO A 113 40.30 -10.45 4.81
CA PRO A 113 41.08 -11.43 5.53
C PRO A 113 42.36 -10.78 6.05
N GLN A 114 42.52 -10.76 7.38
CA GLN A 114 43.75 -10.33 8.03
C GLN A 114 44.90 -11.25 7.58
N HIS A 115 45.97 -10.63 7.06
CA HIS A 115 47.21 -11.27 6.60
C HIS A 115 47.85 -12.18 7.66
#